data_AF-A0A2V2U922-F1
#
_entry.id   AF-A0A2V2U922-F1
#
_cell.length_a   1.000
_cell.length_b   1.000
_cell.length_c   1.000
_cell.angle_alpha   90.00
_cell.angle_beta   90.00
_cell.angle_gamma   90.00
#
_symmetry.space_group_name_H-M   'P 1'
#
loop_
_entity.id
_entity.type
_entity.pdbx_description
1 polymer ?
#
loop_
_entity_poly.entity_id
_entity_poly.type
_entity_poly.pdbx_seq_one_letter_code
_entity_poly.pdbx_strand_id
1 'polypeptide(L)'
;MFETQFHLISAVLIALAAIVPIYLTIKLKDNLKKLTAILSTFILIHAVYQVVGFFGLTLLADGVFEPLSVGVLIFFGINYSGIAKQRNMSIKNMVVVWSPGTLLLLMNSITIMLLLGALGIFVWLAARAKNIRSFQFQMSIFIIIWISGDMVSVLHDNGIVVFSALQSDVGSGIHVVSMVFFSVMLWLRYYYSERSSKKMVEDLDAVLR
;
A
#
# COMPACT_ATOMS: atom_id res chain seq x y z
N MET A 1 -23.05 1.37 16.77
CA MET A 1 -23.65 0.27 15.97
C MET A 1 -23.41 0.44 14.48
N PHE A 2 -23.51 1.66 13.92
CA PHE A 2 -23.14 1.93 12.52
C PHE A 2 -21.63 1.84 12.24
N GLU A 3 -20.76 2.39 13.09
CA GLU A 3 -19.28 2.34 12.93
C GLU A 3 -18.75 0.89 12.89
N THR A 4 -19.20 0.04 13.81
CA THR A 4 -18.84 -1.40 13.83
C THR A 4 -19.25 -2.14 12.54
N GLN A 5 -20.38 -1.78 11.93
CA GLN A 5 -20.79 -2.37 10.65
C GLN A 5 -19.93 -1.84 9.50
N PHE A 6 -19.54 -0.56 9.56
CA PHE A 6 -18.67 0.06 8.56
C PHE A 6 -17.29 -0.58 8.54
N HIS A 7 -16.61 -0.75 9.69
CA HIS A 7 -15.30 -1.41 9.74
C HIS A 7 -15.34 -2.85 9.19
N LEU A 8 -16.40 -3.61 9.48
CA LEU A 8 -16.56 -4.97 8.97
C LEU A 8 -16.79 -4.98 7.45
N ILE A 9 -17.64 -4.09 6.93
CA ILE A 9 -17.86 -3.94 5.49
C ILE A 9 -16.56 -3.53 4.80
N SER A 10 -15.82 -2.57 5.35
CA SER A 10 -14.52 -2.13 4.84
C SER A 10 -13.52 -3.27 4.80
N ALA A 11 -13.40 -4.05 5.88
CA ALA A 11 -12.52 -5.22 5.93
C ALA A 11 -12.84 -6.25 4.85
N VAL A 12 -14.13 -6.55 4.65
CA VAL A 12 -14.59 -7.48 3.59
C VAL A 12 -14.28 -6.90 2.21
N LEU A 13 -14.55 -5.62 1.96
CA LEU A 13 -14.28 -4.99 0.67
C LEU A 13 -12.79 -4.94 0.34
N ILE A 14 -11.93 -4.64 1.32
CA ILE A 14 -10.47 -4.68 1.17
C ILE A 14 -10.00 -6.12 0.90
N ALA A 15 -10.54 -7.12 1.60
CA ALA A 15 -10.23 -8.52 1.34
C ALA A 15 -10.65 -8.96 -0.08
N LEU A 16 -11.83 -8.55 -0.53
CA LEU A 16 -12.31 -8.81 -1.90
C LEU A 16 -11.42 -8.12 -2.95
N ALA A 17 -10.92 -6.91 -2.66
CA ALA A 17 -9.99 -6.21 -3.55
C ALA A 17 -8.69 -6.99 -3.78
N ALA A 18 -8.26 -7.85 -2.83
CA ALA A 18 -7.09 -8.70 -2.99
C ALA A 18 -7.26 -9.77 -4.10
N ILE A 19 -8.48 -10.16 -4.43
CA ILE A 19 -8.75 -11.20 -5.44
C ILE A 19 -8.16 -10.81 -6.80
N VAL A 20 -8.27 -9.54 -7.18
CA VAL A 20 -7.78 -9.04 -8.47
C VAL A 20 -6.25 -9.18 -8.59
N PRO A 21 -5.40 -8.59 -7.72
CA PRO A 21 -3.97 -8.76 -7.80
C PRO A 21 -3.50 -10.20 -7.56
N ILE A 22 -4.23 -11.01 -6.78
CA ILE A 22 -3.94 -12.45 -6.64
C ILE A 22 -4.12 -13.17 -7.98
N TYR A 23 -5.26 -12.94 -8.64
CA TYR A 23 -5.52 -13.49 -9.98
C TYR A 23 -4.44 -13.07 -10.98
N LEU A 24 -4.07 -11.79 -10.97
CA LEU A 24 -3.00 -11.27 -11.82
C LEU A 24 -1.65 -11.90 -11.51
N THR A 25 -1.33 -12.20 -10.25
CA THR A 25 -0.09 -12.89 -9.86
C THR A 25 0.04 -14.26 -10.52
N ILE A 26 -1.07 -14.98 -10.67
CA ILE A 26 -1.09 -16.31 -11.29
C ILE A 26 -0.91 -16.20 -12.82
N LYS A 27 -1.52 -15.18 -13.42
CA LYS A 27 -1.57 -15.02 -14.89
C LYS A 27 -0.34 -14.30 -15.47
N LEU A 28 0.24 -13.35 -14.74
CA LEU A 28 1.35 -12.53 -15.20
C LEU A 28 2.70 -13.26 -15.06
N LYS A 29 3.70 -12.79 -15.81
CA LYS A 29 5.06 -13.34 -15.81
C LYS A 29 6.08 -12.35 -15.20
N ASP A 30 7.24 -12.87 -14.84
CA ASP A 30 8.45 -12.14 -14.46
C ASP A 30 8.23 -11.07 -13.37
N ASN A 31 8.66 -9.84 -13.62
CA ASN A 31 8.64 -8.73 -12.68
C ASN A 31 7.21 -8.31 -12.29
N LEU A 32 6.23 -8.49 -13.17
CA LEU A 32 4.83 -8.15 -12.89
C LEU A 32 4.17 -9.13 -11.94
N LYS A 33 4.50 -10.42 -12.08
CA LYS A 33 4.11 -11.44 -11.11
C LYS A 33 4.66 -11.11 -9.72
N LYS A 34 5.95 -10.77 -9.62
CA LYS A 34 6.56 -10.40 -8.34
C LYS A 34 5.88 -9.18 -7.72
N LEU A 35 5.58 -8.18 -8.53
CA LEU A 35 4.96 -6.94 -8.05
C LEU A 35 3.52 -7.15 -7.57
N THR A 36 2.71 -7.85 -8.37
CA THR A 36 1.33 -8.18 -8.01
C THR A 36 1.26 -9.13 -6.81
N ALA A 37 2.25 -10.00 -6.64
CA ALA A 37 2.38 -10.85 -5.45
C ALA A 37 2.61 -10.01 -4.18
N ILE A 38 3.59 -9.10 -4.19
CA ILE A 38 3.88 -8.24 -3.03
C ILE A 38 2.67 -7.36 -2.70
N LEU A 39 2.01 -6.82 -3.71
CA LEU A 39 0.80 -6.03 -3.53
C LEU A 39 -0.35 -6.86 -2.93
N SER A 40 -0.53 -8.09 -3.39
CA SER A 40 -1.52 -9.01 -2.82
C SER A 40 -1.24 -9.28 -1.35
N THR A 41 0.02 -9.53 -1.01
CA THR A 41 0.46 -9.72 0.38
C THR A 41 0.15 -8.50 1.24
N PHE A 42 0.42 -7.29 0.72
CA PHE A 42 0.08 -6.04 1.40
C PHE A 42 -1.42 -5.92 1.68
N ILE A 43 -2.28 -6.11 0.67
CA ILE A 43 -3.73 -5.98 0.82
C ILE A 43 -4.26 -7.03 1.81
N LEU A 44 -3.75 -8.26 1.75
CA LEU A 44 -4.16 -9.33 2.69
C LEU A 44 -3.75 -9.01 4.13
N ILE A 45 -2.51 -8.56 4.36
CA ILE A 45 -2.07 -8.18 5.71
C ILE A 45 -2.91 -7.02 6.24
N HIS A 46 -3.22 -6.04 5.40
CA HIS A 46 -4.06 -4.91 5.81
C HIS A 46 -5.53 -5.31 6.04
N ALA A 47 -6.07 -6.25 5.26
CA ALA A 47 -7.39 -6.83 5.54
C ALA A 47 -7.39 -7.56 6.90
N VAL A 48 -6.34 -8.32 7.20
CA VAL A 48 -6.18 -9.00 8.50
C VAL A 48 -6.09 -7.97 9.64
N TYR A 49 -5.33 -6.89 9.46
CA TYR A 49 -5.29 -5.78 10.42
C TYR A 49 -6.70 -5.27 10.77
N GLN A 50 -7.52 -4.96 9.76
CA GLN A 50 -8.90 -4.47 9.95
C GLN A 50 -9.78 -5.50 10.67
N VAL A 51 -9.66 -6.78 10.32
CA VAL A 51 -10.42 -7.87 10.97
C VAL A 51 -10.00 -8.04 12.43
N VAL A 52 -8.71 -8.05 12.71
CA VAL A 52 -8.16 -8.22 14.07
C VAL A 52 -8.54 -7.03 14.96
N GLY A 53 -8.48 -5.80 14.42
CA GLY A 53 -8.95 -4.59 15.08
C GLY A 53 -10.44 -4.67 15.41
N PHE A 54 -11.27 -5.16 14.48
CA PHE A 54 -12.70 -5.35 14.71
C PHE A 54 -13.01 -6.33 15.86
N PHE A 55 -12.22 -7.40 16.03
CA PHE A 55 -12.37 -8.34 17.15
C PHE A 55 -11.88 -7.78 18.50
N GLY A 56 -11.44 -6.51 18.55
CA GLY A 56 -10.97 -5.87 19.78
C GLY A 56 -9.54 -6.26 20.17
N LEU A 57 -8.80 -6.95 19.29
CA LEU A 57 -7.40 -7.34 19.50
C LEU A 57 -6.46 -6.18 19.12
N THR A 58 -6.68 -4.99 19.67
CA THR A 58 -5.97 -3.75 19.32
C THR A 58 -4.45 -3.85 19.46
N LEU A 59 -3.95 -4.54 20.50
CA LEU A 59 -2.52 -4.79 20.66
C LEU A 59 -1.89 -5.56 19.49
N LEU A 60 -2.64 -6.48 18.89
CA LEU A 60 -2.15 -7.27 17.75
C LEU A 60 -2.36 -6.52 16.43
N ALA A 61 -3.48 -5.80 16.30
CA ALA A 61 -3.77 -4.96 15.16
C ALA A 61 -2.72 -3.83 15.02
N ASP A 62 -2.65 -2.95 16.00
CA ASP A 62 -1.82 -1.74 15.98
C ASP A 62 -0.34 -2.09 16.23
N GLY A 63 -0.10 -3.08 17.09
CA GLY A 63 1.26 -3.45 17.47
C GLY A 63 2.01 -4.31 16.47
N VAL A 64 1.30 -5.09 15.64
CA VAL A 64 1.93 -6.07 14.74
C VAL A 64 1.47 -5.86 13.30
N PHE A 65 0.18 -5.94 13.03
CA PHE A 65 -0.29 -5.96 11.64
C PHE A 65 -0.20 -4.61 10.94
N GLU A 66 -0.42 -3.51 11.67
CA GLU A 66 -0.28 -2.15 11.15
C GLU A 66 1.17 -1.88 10.69
N PRO A 67 2.22 -1.95 11.54
CA PRO A 67 3.60 -1.71 11.12
C PRO A 67 4.09 -2.75 10.11
N LEU A 68 3.59 -3.99 10.17
CA LEU A 68 3.90 -5.03 9.20
C LEU A 68 3.37 -4.67 7.80
N SER A 69 2.14 -4.14 7.72
CA SER A 69 1.53 -3.72 6.45
C SER A 69 2.36 -2.62 5.78
N VAL A 70 2.79 -1.61 6.56
CA VAL A 70 3.66 -0.53 6.08
C VAL A 70 5.04 -1.05 5.72
N GLY A 71 5.57 -2.03 6.47
CA GLY A 71 6.82 -2.71 6.14
C GLY A 71 6.78 -3.40 4.77
N VAL A 72 5.67 -4.07 4.44
CA VAL A 72 5.47 -4.66 3.10
C VAL A 72 5.36 -3.58 2.03
N LEU A 73 4.77 -2.43 2.34
CA LEU A 73 4.69 -1.29 1.43
C LEU A 73 6.06 -0.68 1.10
N ILE A 74 6.93 -0.55 2.11
CA ILE A 74 8.32 -0.11 1.92
C ILE A 74 9.07 -1.14 1.06
N PHE A 75 8.91 -2.43 1.35
CA PHE A 75 9.49 -3.51 0.55
C PHE A 75 8.99 -3.47 -0.90
N PHE A 76 7.70 -3.21 -1.10
CA PHE A 76 7.10 -3.00 -2.41
C PHE A 76 7.78 -1.84 -3.13
N GLY A 77 7.93 -0.68 -2.48
CA GLY A 77 8.57 0.51 -3.04
C GLY A 77 10.03 0.27 -3.44
N ILE A 78 10.80 -0.45 -2.61
CA ILE A 78 12.20 -0.81 -2.91
C ILE A 78 12.29 -1.75 -4.12
N ASN A 79 11.48 -2.82 -4.14
CA ASN A 79 11.46 -3.76 -5.27
C ASN A 79 10.99 -3.08 -6.56
N TYR A 80 10.06 -2.14 -6.44
CA TYR A 80 9.54 -1.39 -7.57
C TYR A 80 10.55 -0.37 -8.12
N SER A 81 11.27 0.31 -7.24
CA SER A 81 12.39 1.21 -7.59
C SER A 81 13.57 0.46 -8.20
N GLY A 82 13.86 -0.76 -7.73
CA GLY A 82 14.86 -1.66 -8.30
C GLY A 82 14.54 -2.07 -9.74
N ILE A 83 13.26 -2.22 -10.06
CA ILE A 83 12.78 -2.39 -11.45
C ILE A 83 12.94 -1.06 -12.21
N ALA A 84 12.73 0.12 -11.62
CA ALA A 84 12.91 1.43 -12.27
C ALA A 84 14.36 1.92 -12.42
N LYS A 85 15.37 1.04 -12.39
CA LYS A 85 16.82 1.35 -12.42
C LYS A 85 17.33 1.93 -11.11
N GLN A 86 18.20 1.15 -10.46
CA GLN A 86 19.12 1.51 -9.38
C GLN A 86 19.73 2.89 -9.61
N ARG A 87 19.57 3.81 -8.66
CA ARG A 87 20.58 4.83 -8.41
C ARG A 87 21.53 4.25 -7.38
N ASN A 88 22.82 4.28 -7.69
CA ASN A 88 23.91 3.96 -6.79
C ASN A 88 23.87 4.94 -5.60
N MET A 89 23.04 4.65 -4.59
CA MET A 89 23.22 5.23 -3.27
C MET A 89 24.26 4.36 -2.60
N SER A 90 25.43 4.94 -2.36
CA SER A 90 26.48 4.34 -1.54
C SER A 90 25.93 4.12 -0.12
N ILE A 91 25.33 2.96 0.13
CA ILE A 91 24.95 2.46 1.46
C ILE A 91 26.21 1.94 2.16
N LYS A 92 27.32 2.68 2.13
CA LYS A 92 28.51 2.26 2.86
C LYS A 92 28.40 2.56 4.35
N ASN A 93 27.56 3.52 4.76
CA ASN A 93 27.51 3.98 6.15
C ASN A 93 26.07 4.16 6.70
N MET A 94 25.20 3.15 6.55
CA MET A 94 24.04 3.05 7.44
C MET A 94 24.07 1.70 8.13
N VAL A 95 24.74 1.67 9.28
CA VAL A 95 24.57 0.59 10.25
C VAL A 95 23.20 0.82 10.89
N VAL A 96 22.18 0.16 10.34
CA VAL A 96 20.90 0.04 11.03
C VAL A 96 21.11 -0.97 12.17
N VAL A 97 21.27 -0.46 13.38
CA VAL A 97 21.40 -1.26 14.59
C VAL A 97 20.02 -1.79 14.95
N TRP A 98 19.77 -3.05 14.63
CA TRP A 98 18.53 -3.74 15.00
C TRP A 98 18.70 -4.35 16.40
N SER A 99 18.09 -3.72 17.41
CA SER A 99 17.98 -4.27 18.75
C SER A 99 16.55 -4.80 18.99
N PRO A 100 16.38 -6.04 19.50
CA PRO A 100 15.05 -6.57 19.89
C PRO A 100 14.32 -5.68 20.91
N GLY A 101 15.06 -4.97 21.77
CA GLY A 101 14.50 -4.04 22.75
C GLY A 101 14.05 -2.71 22.16
N THR A 102 14.63 -2.26 21.05
CA THR A 102 14.19 -1.05 20.33
C THR A 102 12.89 -1.28 19.53
N LEU A 103 12.60 -2.52 19.14
CA LEU A 103 11.37 -2.89 18.43
C LEU A 103 10.11 -2.81 19.32
N LEU A 104 10.26 -2.91 20.64
CA LEU A 104 9.16 -3.07 21.59
C LEU A 104 8.69 -1.73 22.23
N LEU A 105 9.52 -0.68 22.20
CA LEU A 105 9.25 0.62 22.83
C LEU A 105 8.70 1.70 21.88
N LEU A 106 8.52 1.39 20.61
CA LEU A 106 8.35 2.38 19.54
C LEU A 106 7.01 2.27 18.78
N MET A 107 6.02 1.54 19.31
CA MET A 107 4.93 0.95 18.51
C MET A 107 3.93 1.97 17.92
N ASN A 108 3.74 3.16 18.49
CA ASN A 108 2.84 4.18 17.91
C ASN A 108 3.59 5.24 17.08
N SER A 109 4.85 5.56 17.41
CA SER A 109 5.65 6.54 16.65
C SER A 109 6.34 5.93 15.41
N ILE A 110 6.62 4.63 15.43
CA ILE A 110 7.19 3.92 14.27
C ILE A 110 6.25 3.97 13.08
N THR A 111 4.96 3.69 13.27
CA THR A 111 4.05 3.59 12.13
C THR A 111 4.00 4.90 11.36
N ILE A 112 3.94 6.04 12.07
CA ILE A 112 4.03 7.37 11.45
C ILE A 112 5.35 7.56 10.71
N MET A 113 6.49 7.22 11.32
CA MET A 113 7.79 7.32 10.68
C MET A 113 7.92 6.42 9.43
N LEU A 114 7.37 5.20 9.49
CA LEU A 114 7.34 4.27 8.37
C LEU A 114 6.40 4.75 7.26
N LEU A 115 5.23 5.28 7.60
CA LEU A 115 4.27 5.87 6.66
C LEU A 115 4.90 7.06 5.94
N LEU A 116 5.60 7.95 6.65
CA LEU A 116 6.35 9.06 6.05
C LEU A 116 7.47 8.57 5.13
N GLY A 117 8.21 7.53 5.54
CA GLY A 117 9.24 6.90 4.71
C GLY A 117 8.65 6.29 3.43
N ALA A 118 7.56 5.53 3.55
CA ALA A 118 6.84 4.95 2.42
C ALA A 118 6.29 6.05 1.50
N LEU A 119 5.69 7.10 2.05
CA LEU A 119 5.17 8.24 1.30
C LEU A 119 6.28 8.88 0.47
N GLY A 120 7.43 9.15 1.09
CA GLY A 120 8.60 9.71 0.39
C GLY A 120 9.05 8.84 -0.80
N ILE A 121 9.08 7.51 -0.62
CA ILE A 121 9.43 6.58 -1.70
C ILE A 121 8.41 6.64 -2.85
N PHE A 122 7.10 6.61 -2.56
CA PHE A 122 6.09 6.60 -3.62
C PHE A 122 5.90 7.96 -4.27
N VAL A 123 6.04 9.07 -3.54
CA VAL A 123 6.09 10.43 -4.13
C VAL A 123 7.26 10.53 -5.09
N TRP A 124 8.44 10.04 -4.69
CA TRP A 124 9.60 10.00 -5.58
C TRP A 124 9.37 9.13 -6.82
N LEU A 125 8.77 7.96 -6.67
CA LEU A 125 8.43 7.07 -7.80
C LEU A 125 7.40 7.69 -8.74
N ALA A 126 6.36 8.32 -8.20
CA ALA A 126 5.34 9.03 -8.96
C ALA A 126 5.95 10.20 -9.75
N ALA A 127 6.79 11.01 -9.11
CA ALA A 127 7.47 12.14 -9.76
C ALA A 127 8.44 11.70 -10.87
N ARG A 128 9.07 10.53 -10.71
CA ARG A 128 9.98 9.96 -11.71
C ARG A 128 9.25 9.31 -12.90
N ALA A 129 7.97 9.00 -12.76
CA ALA A 129 7.24 8.32 -13.82
C ALA A 129 7.08 9.24 -15.04
N LYS A 130 7.59 8.81 -16.20
CA LYS A 130 7.58 9.60 -17.44
C LYS A 130 6.17 9.87 -18.00
N ASN A 131 5.19 9.06 -17.60
CA ASN A 131 3.82 9.13 -18.12
C ASN A 131 2.79 8.85 -17.02
N ILE A 132 1.77 9.72 -16.90
CA ILE A 132 0.67 9.55 -15.94
C ILE A 132 -0.21 8.33 -16.24
N ARG A 133 -0.18 7.83 -17.48
CA ARG A 133 -0.87 6.59 -17.88
C ARG A 133 -0.03 5.34 -17.59
N SER A 134 1.22 5.50 -17.17
CA SER A 134 2.08 4.37 -16.85
C SER A 134 1.57 3.60 -15.64
N PHE A 135 1.88 2.30 -15.61
CA PHE A 135 1.52 1.46 -14.48
C PHE A 135 2.26 1.90 -13.21
N GLN A 136 3.48 2.39 -13.40
CA GLN A 136 4.31 3.00 -12.36
C GLN A 136 3.67 4.20 -11.70
N PHE A 137 3.19 5.15 -12.49
CA PHE A 137 2.50 6.31 -11.95
C PHE A 137 1.19 5.91 -11.25
N GLN A 138 0.38 5.08 -11.89
CA GLN A 138 -0.92 4.66 -11.35
C GLN A 138 -0.78 3.91 -10.03
N MET A 139 0.15 2.95 -9.94
CA MET A 139 0.46 2.25 -8.69
C MET A 139 0.95 3.22 -7.61
N SER A 140 1.89 4.11 -7.95
CA SER A 140 2.47 5.02 -6.96
C SER A 140 1.45 6.00 -6.39
N ILE A 141 0.60 6.57 -7.25
CA ILE A 141 -0.51 7.44 -6.82
C ILE A 141 -1.53 6.69 -5.97
N PHE A 142 -1.88 5.45 -6.34
CA PHE A 142 -2.75 4.62 -5.51
C PHE A 142 -2.17 4.43 -4.10
N ILE A 143 -0.89 4.08 -4.00
CA ILE A 143 -0.23 3.89 -2.70
C ILE A 143 -0.15 5.22 -1.93
N ILE A 144 0.09 6.36 -2.58
CA ILE A 144 0.08 7.68 -1.92
C ILE A 144 -1.29 8.00 -1.33
N ILE A 145 -2.37 7.77 -2.08
CA ILE A 145 -3.74 7.98 -1.61
C ILE A 145 -4.03 7.07 -0.41
N TRP A 146 -3.60 5.80 -0.50
CA TRP A 146 -3.77 4.84 0.58
C TRP A 146 -3.02 5.26 1.86
N ILE A 147 -1.74 5.66 1.75
CA ILE A 147 -0.94 6.16 2.88
C ILE A 147 -1.59 7.39 3.49
N SER A 148 -2.15 8.27 2.64
CA SER A 148 -2.86 9.46 3.11
C SER A 148 -4.10 9.10 3.94
N GLY A 149 -4.81 8.02 3.56
CA GLY A 149 -5.92 7.47 4.36
C GLY A 149 -5.48 7.02 5.75
N ASP A 150 -4.37 6.28 5.84
CA ASP A 150 -3.77 5.88 7.12
C ASP A 150 -3.35 7.09 7.95
N MET A 151 -2.70 8.09 7.32
CA MET A 151 -2.31 9.32 8.02
C MET A 151 -3.50 10.08 8.60
N VAL A 152 -4.63 10.13 7.89
CA VAL A 152 -5.86 10.76 8.38
C VAL A 152 -6.40 10.02 9.59
N SER A 153 -6.44 8.68 9.57
CA SER A 153 -6.86 7.87 10.72
C SER A 153 -5.98 8.14 11.94
N VAL A 154 -4.65 8.09 11.77
CA VAL A 154 -3.69 8.32 12.87
C VAL A 154 -3.80 9.74 13.44
N LEU A 155 -4.04 10.76 12.60
CA LEU A 155 -4.23 12.14 13.06
C LEU A 155 -5.53 12.32 13.86
N HIS A 156 -6.59 11.63 13.47
CA HIS A 156 -7.87 11.63 14.17
C HIS A 156 -7.75 10.92 15.54
N ASP A 157 -7.14 9.73 15.56
CA ASP A 157 -7.00 8.92 16.77
C ASP A 157 -6.11 9.57 17.83
N ASN A 158 -5.12 10.36 17.40
CA ASN A 158 -4.27 11.16 18.29
C ASN A 158 -4.91 12.51 18.72
N GLY A 159 -6.15 12.78 18.32
CA GLY A 159 -6.88 14.00 18.69
C GLY A 159 -6.33 15.29 18.05
N ILE A 160 -5.48 15.18 17.03
CA ILE A 160 -4.87 16.34 16.35
C ILE A 160 -5.88 16.98 15.39
N VAL A 161 -6.76 16.17 14.79
CA VAL A 161 -7.82 16.64 13.88
C VAL A 161 -9.17 16.16 14.39
N VAL A 162 -10.02 17.09 14.81
CA VAL A 162 -11.40 16.79 15.20
C VAL A 162 -12.27 16.90 13.95
N PHE A 163 -12.54 15.76 13.31
CA PHE A 163 -13.59 15.68 12.31
C PHE A 163 -14.95 15.62 13.01
N SER A 164 -15.96 16.29 12.46
CA SER A 164 -17.33 16.26 12.99
C SER A 164 -17.83 14.81 13.13
N ALA A 165 -18.76 14.51 14.05
CA ALA A 165 -19.29 13.16 14.32
C ALA A 165 -19.92 12.38 13.13
N LEU A 166 -19.99 12.98 11.93
CA LEU A 166 -20.36 12.35 10.66
C LEU A 166 -19.14 11.86 9.84
N GLN A 167 -17.92 12.10 10.31
CA GLN A 167 -16.65 11.92 9.59
C GLN A 167 -15.59 11.15 10.43
N SER A 168 -15.98 10.47 11.52
CA SER A 168 -15.05 9.68 12.35
C SER A 168 -14.32 8.57 11.56
N ASP A 169 -14.89 8.10 10.45
CA ASP A 169 -14.37 6.98 9.66
C ASP A 169 -13.78 7.37 8.29
N VAL A 170 -13.39 8.64 8.10
CA VAL A 170 -12.90 9.14 6.80
C VAL A 170 -11.71 8.31 6.28
N GLY A 171 -10.79 7.89 7.14
CA GLY A 171 -9.63 7.07 6.75
C GLY A 171 -10.04 5.70 6.17
N SER A 172 -10.92 4.98 6.86
CA SER A 172 -11.46 3.69 6.38
C SER A 172 -12.24 3.86 5.07
N GLY A 173 -13.00 4.97 4.92
CA GLY A 173 -13.66 5.32 3.66
C GLY A 173 -12.68 5.53 2.51
N ILE A 174 -11.57 6.25 2.75
CA ILE A 174 -10.50 6.46 1.75
C ILE A 174 -9.90 5.11 1.32
N HIS A 175 -9.66 4.18 2.24
CA HIS A 175 -9.15 2.85 1.89
C HIS A 175 -10.10 2.06 1.02
N VAL A 176 -11.39 2.02 1.37
CA VAL A 176 -12.39 1.28 0.58
C VAL A 176 -12.51 1.85 -0.82
N VAL A 177 -12.71 3.17 -0.93
CA VAL A 177 -12.89 3.83 -2.23
C VAL A 177 -11.65 3.65 -3.11
N SER A 178 -10.46 3.81 -2.53
CA SER A 178 -9.21 3.61 -3.27
C SER A 178 -9.03 2.15 -3.70
N MET A 179 -9.32 1.15 -2.85
CA MET A 179 -9.22 -0.28 -3.19
C MET A 179 -10.19 -0.70 -4.30
N VAL A 180 -11.43 -0.19 -4.28
CA VAL A 180 -12.42 -0.44 -5.34
C VAL A 180 -11.94 0.15 -6.66
N PHE A 181 -11.55 1.43 -6.65
CA PHE A 181 -11.04 2.10 -7.85
C PHE A 181 -9.80 1.38 -8.41
N PHE A 182 -8.90 0.99 -7.52
CA PHE A 182 -7.68 0.28 -7.86
C PHE A 182 -7.94 -1.10 -8.48
N SER A 183 -8.87 -1.86 -7.91
CA SER A 183 -9.27 -3.17 -8.44
C SER A 183 -9.87 -3.06 -9.84
N VAL A 184 -10.76 -2.08 -10.05
CA VAL A 184 -11.34 -1.80 -11.37
C VAL A 184 -10.26 -1.39 -12.36
N MET A 185 -9.34 -0.49 -11.95
CA MET A 185 -8.24 -0.03 -12.78
C MET A 185 -7.32 -1.19 -13.20
N LEU A 186 -6.92 -2.06 -12.27
CA LEU A 186 -6.13 -3.25 -12.55
C LEU A 186 -6.84 -4.17 -13.55
N TRP A 187 -8.12 -4.42 -13.33
CA TRP A 187 -8.93 -5.28 -14.18
C TRP A 187 -9.04 -4.74 -15.61
N LEU A 188 -9.36 -3.44 -15.77
CA LEU A 188 -9.44 -2.80 -17.07
C LEU A 188 -8.11 -2.84 -17.82
N ARG A 189 -7.01 -2.57 -17.12
CA ARG A 189 -5.67 -2.57 -17.72
C ARG A 189 -5.26 -3.96 -18.17
N TYR A 190 -5.57 -4.98 -17.36
CA TYR A 190 -5.35 -6.37 -17.71
C TYR A 190 -6.21 -6.81 -18.91
N TYR A 191 -7.51 -6.53 -18.89
CA TYR A 191 -8.43 -6.89 -19.98
C TYR A 191 -8.01 -6.28 -21.32
N TYR A 192 -7.63 -5.00 -21.32
CA TYR A 192 -7.16 -4.32 -22.54
C TYR A 192 -5.81 -4.87 -23.03
N SER A 193 -4.92 -5.22 -22.10
CA SER A 193 -3.62 -5.84 -22.43
C SER A 193 -3.78 -7.21 -23.07
N GLU A 194 -4.63 -8.08 -22.50
CA GLU A 194 -4.89 -9.44 -23.02
C GLU A 194 -5.56 -9.38 -24.41
N ARG A 195 -6.49 -8.44 -24.63
CA ARG A 195 -7.21 -8.31 -25.91
C ARG A 195 -6.41 -7.61 -27.01
N SER A 196 -5.49 -6.72 -26.67
CA SER A 196 -4.71 -5.93 -27.64
C SER A 196 -3.29 -6.50 -27.90
N SER A 197 -2.89 -7.58 -27.23
CA SER A 197 -1.48 -8.08 -27.19
C SER A 197 -0.44 -7.02 -26.80
N LYS A 198 -0.89 -5.90 -26.21
CA LYS A 198 -0.02 -4.82 -25.73
C LYS A 198 0.41 -5.14 -24.31
N LYS A 199 1.69 -4.93 -23.97
CA LYS A 199 2.22 -5.19 -22.63
C LYS A 199 1.45 -4.39 -21.55
N MET A 200 1.07 -5.06 -20.47
CA MET A 200 0.33 -4.46 -19.33
C MET A 200 1.10 -3.33 -18.66
N VAL A 201 2.42 -3.45 -18.67
CA VAL A 201 3.38 -2.43 -18.25
C VAL A 201 4.20 -2.05 -19.47
N GLU A 202 4.45 -0.75 -19.61
CA GLU A 202 5.34 -0.23 -20.63
C GLU A 202 6.69 -0.92 -20.49
N ASP A 203 7.23 -1.40 -21.62
CA ASP A 203 8.52 -2.08 -21.62
C ASP A 203 9.54 -1.15 -20.96
N LEU A 204 10.10 -1.61 -19.85
CA LEU A 204 11.10 -0.85 -19.09
C LEU A 204 12.32 -0.51 -19.98
N ASP A 205 12.51 -1.28 -21.05
CA ASP A 205 13.52 -1.09 -22.09
C ASP A 205 13.27 0.14 -22.98
N ALA A 206 12.02 0.59 -23.13
CA ALA A 206 11.71 1.83 -23.88
C ALA A 206 12.02 3.10 -23.08
N VAL A 207 12.22 3.00 -21.77
CA VAL A 207 12.59 4.12 -20.89
C VAL A 207 14.11 4.37 -20.89
N LEU A 208 14.90 3.40 -21.38
CA LEU A 208 16.36 3.39 -21.40
C LEU A 208 16.99 3.73 -22.76
N ARG A 209 16.18 4.03 -23.78
CA ARG A 209 16.65 4.70 -25.00
C ARG A 209 16.40 6.19 -24.93
#